data_AF-A0A380K3C6-F1
#
_entry.id   AF-A0A380K3C6-F1
#
_cell.length_a   1.000
_cell.length_b   1.000
_cell.length_c   1.000
_cell.angle_alpha   90.00
_cell.angle_beta   90.00
_cell.angle_gamma   90.00
#
_symmetry.space_group_name_H-M   'P 1'
#
loop_
_entity.id
_entity.type
_entity.pdbx_description
1 polymer ?
#
loop_
_entity_poly.entity_id
_entity_poly.type
_entity_poly.pdbx_seq_one_letter_code
_entity_poly.pdbx_strand_id
1 'polypeptide(L)'
;MHHLRFSKYDIKYRNELGHYLRDDWTSISDVGKVCEDELLTMEEYERVERNYLDALLDIIQTIGISHITIAHIDWHDFTQNDFDFP
;
A
#
# COMPACT_ATOMS: atom_id res chain seq x y z
N MET A 1 -18.57 13.33 4.34
CA MET A 1 -17.22 12.82 4.65
C MET A 1 -16.62 12.37 3.33
N HIS A 2 -15.54 12.99 2.86
CA HIS A 2 -14.86 12.59 1.63
C HIS A 2 -13.72 11.65 2.01
N HIS A 3 -13.62 10.49 1.35
CA HIS A 3 -12.52 9.56 1.52
C HIS A 3 -11.77 9.45 0.20
N LEU A 4 -10.45 9.41 0.29
CA LEU A 4 -9.56 9.19 -0.85
C LEU A 4 -8.88 7.84 -0.64
N ARG A 5 -8.95 6.96 -1.63
CA ARG A 5 -8.35 5.63 -1.59
C ARG A 5 -7.20 5.58 -2.59
N PHE A 6 -5.99 5.35 -2.09
CA PHE A 6 -4.84 4.99 -2.91
C PHE A 6 -4.72 3.47 -2.93
N SER A 7 -4.53 2.90 -4.11
CA SER A 7 -4.44 1.45 -4.26
C SER A 7 -3.67 1.08 -5.51
N LYS A 8 -2.79 0.08 -5.42
CA LYS A 8 -2.10 -0.56 -6.54
C LYS A 8 -3.07 -1.32 -7.45
N TYR A 9 -4.24 -1.67 -6.92
CA TYR A 9 -5.26 -2.46 -7.60
C TYR A 9 -6.12 -1.60 -8.52
N ASP A 10 -6.01 -1.86 -9.83
CA ASP A 10 -6.84 -1.22 -10.85
C ASP A 10 -8.33 -1.55 -10.64
N ILE A 11 -9.18 -0.52 -10.66
CA ILE A 11 -10.62 -0.63 -10.43
C ILE A 11 -11.32 -1.52 -11.47
N LYS A 12 -10.78 -1.64 -12.68
CA LYS A 12 -11.38 -2.46 -13.75
C LYS A 12 -11.37 -3.95 -13.44
N TYR A 13 -10.53 -4.39 -12.51
CA TYR A 13 -10.44 -5.78 -12.07
C TYR A 13 -11.22 -6.04 -10.77
N ARG A 14 -12.15 -5.15 -10.41
CA ARG A 14 -13.07 -5.38 -9.29
C ARG A 14 -14.42 -5.87 -9.81
N ASN A 15 -15.03 -6.81 -9.09
CA ASN A 15 -16.42 -7.16 -9.33
C ASN A 15 -17.38 -6.13 -8.70
N GLU A 16 -18.69 -6.37 -8.87
CA GLU A 16 -19.76 -5.52 -8.33
C GLU A 16 -19.76 -5.42 -6.80
N LEU A 17 -19.13 -6.38 -6.10
CA LEU A 17 -18.95 -6.38 -4.65
C LEU A 17 -17.66 -5.68 -4.21
N GLY A 18 -16.84 -5.20 -5.16
CA GLY A 18 -15.57 -4.53 -4.91
C GLY A 18 -14.38 -5.47 -4.69
N HIS A 19 -14.56 -6.79 -4.78
CA HIS A 19 -13.46 -7.76 -4.66
C HIS A 19 -12.54 -7.65 -5.87
N TYR A 20 -11.23 -7.59 -5.61
CA TYR A 20 -10.23 -7.67 -6.67
C TYR A 20 -10.15 -9.11 -7.18
N LEU A 21 -10.11 -9.27 -8.51
CA LEU A 21 -10.30 -10.57 -9.16
C LEU A 21 -9.00 -11.23 -9.63
N ARG A 22 -7.89 -10.48 -9.64
CA ARG A 22 -6.58 -11.01 -10.04
C ARG A 22 -5.84 -11.59 -8.84
N ASP A 23 -5.01 -12.59 -9.10
CA ASP A 23 -4.18 -13.28 -8.11
C ASP A 23 -2.92 -12.47 -7.81
N ASP A 24 -3.09 -11.37 -7.08
CA ASP A 24 -2.02 -10.44 -6.77
C ASP A 24 -1.70 -10.49 -5.27
N TRP A 25 -0.47 -10.17 -4.90
CA TRP A 25 -0.04 -10.16 -3.51
C TRP A 25 -0.80 -9.09 -2.72
N THR A 26 -1.05 -9.36 -1.44
CA THR A 26 -1.91 -8.52 -0.60
C THR A 26 -1.22 -7.94 0.62
N SER A 27 -0.10 -8.51 1.04
CA SER A 27 0.64 -8.12 2.24
C SER A 27 2.10 -8.57 2.17
N ILE A 28 2.92 -8.12 3.12
CA ILE A 28 4.31 -8.61 3.26
C ILE A 28 4.37 -10.14 3.40
N SER A 29 3.33 -10.79 3.93
CA SER A 29 3.30 -12.24 4.14
C SER A 29 3.27 -13.05 2.83
N ASP A 30 3.06 -12.37 1.71
CA ASP A 30 3.13 -12.94 0.36
C ASP A 30 4.54 -12.85 -0.26
N VAL A 31 5.50 -12.16 0.39
CA VAL A 31 6.90 -12.14 -0.07
C VAL A 31 7.44 -13.57 -0.11
N GLY A 32 8.04 -13.93 -1.25
CA GLY A 32 8.51 -15.28 -1.53
C GLY A 32 7.46 -16.21 -2.15
N LYS A 33 6.20 -15.77 -2.29
CA LYS A 33 5.17 -16.49 -3.05
C LYS A 33 5.11 -16.00 -4.49
N VAL A 34 4.53 -16.83 -5.34
CA VAL A 34 4.23 -16.47 -6.73
C VAL A 34 2.79 -15.97 -6.79
N CYS A 35 2.60 -14.80 -7.39
CA CYS A 35 1.31 -14.15 -7.65
C CYS A 35 1.30 -13.75 -9.13
N GLU A 36 0.24 -14.06 -9.87
CA GLU A 36 0.16 -13.84 -11.31
C GLU A 36 1.39 -14.32 -12.11
N ASP A 37 1.89 -15.50 -11.76
CA ASP A 37 3.10 -16.10 -12.35
C ASP A 37 4.42 -15.32 -12.09
N GLU A 38 4.41 -14.32 -11.20
CA GLU A 38 5.58 -13.54 -10.78
C GLU A 38 5.92 -13.78 -9.31
N LEU A 39 7.21 -13.95 -9.00
CA LEU A 39 7.68 -14.08 -7.62
C LEU A 39 7.70 -12.70 -6.94
N LEU A 40 6.95 -12.56 -5.85
CA LEU A 40 7.03 -11.34 -5.03
C LEU A 40 8.36 -11.32 -4.26
N THR A 41 9.22 -10.36 -4.59
CA THR A 41 10.46 -10.10 -3.85
C THR A 41 10.25 -9.03 -2.79
N MET A 42 11.11 -9.02 -1.78
CA MET A 42 11.11 -7.95 -0.76
C MET A 42 11.37 -6.58 -1.39
N GLU A 43 12.26 -6.51 -2.39
CA GLU A 43 12.56 -5.27 -3.12
C GLU A 43 11.32 -4.71 -3.83
N GLU A 44 10.56 -5.57 -4.51
CA GLU A 44 9.34 -5.16 -5.19
C GLU A 44 8.24 -4.73 -4.22
N TYR A 45 8.10 -5.46 -3.11
CA TYR A 45 7.20 -5.08 -2.02
C TYR A 45 7.55 -3.69 -1.46
N GLU A 46 8.81 -3.46 -1.06
CA GLU A 46 9.27 -2.17 -0.53
C GLU A 46 9.13 -1.03 -1.55
N ARG A 47 9.37 -1.31 -2.84
CA ARG A 47 9.20 -0.35 -3.91
C ARG A 47 7.74 0.11 -4.00
N VAL A 48 6.79 -0.81 -3.91
CA VAL A 48 5.35 -0.47 -3.97
C VAL A 48 4.89 0.24 -2.70
N GLU A 49 5.31 -0.19 -1.51
CA GLU A 49 5.02 0.50 -0.25
C GLU A 49 5.54 1.95 -0.25
N ARG A 50 6.76 2.15 -0.74
CA ARG A 50 7.35 3.49 -0.88
C ARG A 50 6.53 4.38 -1.81
N ASN A 51 6.03 3.86 -2.93
CA ASN A 51 5.20 4.64 -3.85
C ASN A 51 3.91 5.17 -3.19
N TYR A 52 3.31 4.42 -2.25
CA TYR A 52 2.16 4.91 -1.51
C TYR A 52 2.53 6.07 -0.58
N LEU A 53 3.66 5.97 0.12
CA LEU A 53 4.16 7.04 0.99
C LEU A 53 4.52 8.30 0.19
N ASP A 54 5.21 8.14 -0.94
CA ASP A 54 5.59 9.24 -1.82
C ASP A 54 4.35 9.95 -2.38
N ALA A 55 3.36 9.20 -2.89
CA ALA A 55 2.10 9.76 -3.38
C ALA A 55 1.33 10.51 -2.27
N LEU A 56 1.32 9.97 -1.05
CA LEU A 56 0.72 10.65 0.10
C LEU A 56 1.45 11.96 0.40
N LEU A 57 2.79 11.96 0.49
CA LEU A 57 3.61 13.15 0.73
C LEU A 57 3.41 14.23 -0.33
N ASP A 58 3.38 13.85 -1.61
CA ASP A 58 3.15 14.77 -2.73
C ASP A 58 1.80 15.48 -2.62
N ILE A 59 0.75 14.74 -2.24
CA ILE A 59 -0.59 15.29 -2.09
C ILE A 59 -0.63 16.28 -0.95
N ILE A 60 -0.05 15.92 0.20
CA ILE A 60 0.01 16.77 1.40
C ILE A 60 0.69 18.10 1.07
N GLN A 61 1.83 18.04 0.39
CA GLN A 61 2.57 19.22 -0.05
C GLN A 61 1.73 20.06 -1.03
N THR A 62 1.06 19.41 -1.98
CA THR A 62 0.26 20.08 -3.01
C THR A 62 -0.94 20.82 -2.42
N ILE A 63 -1.62 20.23 -1.44
CA ILE A 63 -2.82 20.82 -0.81
C ILE A 63 -2.50 21.72 0.39
N GLY A 64 -1.23 21.80 0.80
CA GLY A 64 -0.78 22.66 1.90
C GLY A 64 -1.31 22.22 3.28
N ILE A 65 -1.55 20.92 3.49
CA ILE A 65 -1.94 20.39 4.80
C ILE A 65 -0.70 20.32 5.70
N SER A 66 -0.80 20.88 6.90
CA SER A 66 0.29 20.89 7.89
C SER A 66 0.25 19.74 8.89
N HIS A 67 -0.88 19.04 9.01
CA HIS A 67 -1.08 17.99 10.02
C HIS A 67 -1.97 16.87 9.49
N ILE A 68 -1.56 15.62 9.75
CA ILE A 68 -2.31 14.41 9.40
C ILE A 68 -2.32 13.49 10.61
N THR A 69 -3.43 12.78 10.76
CA THR A 69 -3.57 11.73 11.76
C THR A 69 -3.79 10.41 11.03
N ILE A 70 -2.90 9.45 11.26
CA ILE A 70 -3.10 8.08 10.83
C ILE A 70 -4.05 7.44 11.84
N ALA A 71 -5.28 7.15 11.40
CA ALA A 71 -6.29 6.56 12.27
C ALA A 71 -6.11 5.05 12.44
N HIS A 72 -5.66 4.38 11.36
CA HIS A 72 -5.51 2.94 11.31
C HIS A 72 -4.30 2.59 10.44
N ILE A 73 -3.51 1.62 10.91
CA ILE A 73 -2.46 0.96 10.16
C ILE A 73 -2.69 -0.54 10.31
N ASP A 74 -2.68 -1.29 9.21
CA ASP A 74 -2.81 -2.73 9.28
C ASP A 74 -1.46 -3.31 9.72
N TRP A 75 -1.47 -4.02 10.85
CA TRP A 75 -0.28 -4.46 11.58
C TRP A 75 0.48 -5.61 10.91
N HIS A 76 -0.06 -6.18 9.83
CA HIS A 76 0.49 -7.37 9.19
C HIS A 76 1.86 -7.14 8.52
N ASP A 77 2.26 -5.87 8.35
CA ASP A 77 3.49 -5.48 7.65
C ASP A 77 4.68 -5.14 8.57
N PHE A 78 4.51 -5.17 9.90
CA PHE A 78 5.60 -4.95 10.86
C PHE A 78 6.26 -6.27 11.27
N THR A 79 7.26 -6.72 10.50
CA THR A 79 8.34 -7.53 11.07
C THR A 79 9.50 -6.61 11.46
N GLN A 80 9.64 -6.38 12.77
CA GLN A 80 10.74 -5.75 13.50
C GLN A 80 11.82 -5.04 12.67
N ASN A 81 11.70 -3.72 12.52
CA ASN A 81 12.82 -2.81 12.69
C ASN A 81 12.26 -1.48 13.17
N ASP A 82 12.72 -1.05 14.34
CA ASP A 82 12.38 0.22 14.96
C ASP A 82 12.70 1.37 13.99
N PHE A 83 11.66 2.08 13.55
CA PHE A 83 11.82 3.35 12.85
C PHE A 83 11.96 4.45 13.90
N ASP A 84 13.20 4.79 14.23
CA ASP A 84 13.50 6.09 14.83
C ASP A 84 13.44 7.16 13.73
N PHE A 85 12.52 8.11 13.88
CA PHE A 85 12.56 9.37 13.12
C PHE A 85 13.45 10.38 13.88
N PRO A 86 14.26 11.18 13.17
CA PRO A 86 15.00 12.28 13.78
C PRO A 86 14.08 13.39 14.34
#